data_AF-D8LLG7-F1
#
_entry.id   AF-D8LLG7-F1
#
_cell.length_a   1.000
_cell.length_b   1.000
_cell.length_c   1.000
_cell.angle_alpha   90.00
_cell.angle_beta   90.00
_cell.angle_gamma   90.00
#
_symmetry.space_group_name_H-M   'P 1'
#
loop_
_entity.id
_entity.type
_entity.pdbx_description
1 polymer ?
#
loop_
_entity_poly.entity_id
_entity_poly.type
_entity_poly.pdbx_seq_one_letter_code
_entity_poly.pdbx_strand_id
1 'polypeptide(L)'
;MSVPSNIRNEWLILETYQQILADEKQAEEDRRAQTVTFTCGRLSRSPEALQRCKQGLDEQIQQKLARSEKERREADARREQQRRALVEHQALQEELKESSRRKTLEEKCVRATQILGNERRRERERQNRKVEEARILEDCKRKLAEEKERQLQKRKQIAESLREMNRENVAKLAMREKQKIADAEEDKRLMKEYRERLDREQAERTAAHNKRLQRYEMIGNQWAESGAGKRQHDKDIAEERRILAEAAIKEKIDEDREIRDKEALRVDRLRCLEDNKRLMGDKAARKKADEKLEAEYAQQFRVQGEMHVAKGLERKREMVREKKAYARMLEDQIRETRAALRTVQMTDTERKMNGELLRKLQGDRDLQERISRRLLQK
;
A
#
# COMPACT_ATOMS: atom_id res chain seq x y z
N MET A 1 -66.15 71.48 -65.48
CA MET A 1 -65.17 70.38 -65.45
C MET A 1 -63.82 70.98 -65.86
N SER A 2 -63.06 71.46 -64.89
CA SER A 2 -61.88 70.77 -64.32
C SER A 2 -60.70 70.76 -65.30
N VAL A 3 -59.97 71.87 -65.30
CA VAL A 3 -58.63 72.01 -65.89
C VAL A 3 -57.65 71.19 -65.04
N PRO A 4 -56.88 70.24 -65.61
CA PRO A 4 -55.85 69.52 -64.87
C PRO A 4 -54.60 70.39 -64.72
N SER A 5 -54.13 70.41 -63.49
CA SER A 5 -52.96 71.10 -62.95
C SER A 5 -51.62 70.58 -63.49
N ASN A 6 -50.76 71.54 -63.87
CA ASN A 6 -49.31 71.60 -63.62
C ASN A 6 -48.55 70.26 -63.51
N ILE A 7 -47.93 69.82 -64.62
CA ILE A 7 -46.66 69.08 -64.56
C ILE A 7 -45.54 70.12 -64.72
N ARG A 8 -45.19 70.79 -63.61
CA ARG A 8 -43.88 71.43 -63.48
C ARG A 8 -42.88 70.37 -63.04
N ASN A 9 -42.48 69.49 -63.96
CA ASN A 9 -41.33 68.62 -63.74
C ASN A 9 -40.06 69.42 -64.04
N GLU A 10 -39.54 70.10 -63.04
CA GLU A 10 -38.26 70.82 -63.09
C GLU A 10 -37.10 69.92 -63.57
N TRP A 11 -37.21 68.61 -63.31
CA TRP A 11 -36.30 67.59 -63.82
C TRP A 11 -36.31 67.44 -65.34
N LEU A 12 -37.47 67.54 -66.00
CA LEU A 12 -37.55 67.42 -67.46
C LEU A 12 -36.94 68.66 -68.14
N ILE A 13 -37.04 69.82 -67.49
CA ILE A 13 -36.40 71.07 -67.93
C ILE A 13 -34.88 70.99 -67.74
N LEU A 14 -34.41 70.41 -66.64
CA LEU A 14 -32.98 70.16 -66.42
C LEU A 14 -32.40 69.13 -67.40
N GLU A 15 -33.13 68.07 -67.69
CA GLU A 15 -32.71 67.00 -68.61
C GLU A 15 -32.63 67.53 -70.05
N THR A 16 -33.64 68.30 -70.50
CA THR A 16 -33.59 69.00 -71.80
C THR A 16 -32.46 70.04 -71.86
N TYR A 17 -32.19 70.76 -70.77
CA TYR A 17 -31.08 71.71 -70.71
C TYR A 17 -29.70 71.02 -70.74
N GLN A 18 -29.54 69.87 -70.07
CA GLN A 18 -28.32 69.06 -70.16
C GLN A 18 -28.13 68.45 -71.55
N GLN A 19 -29.22 68.04 -72.21
CA GLN A 19 -29.19 67.55 -73.58
C GLN A 19 -28.72 68.65 -74.55
N ILE A 20 -29.26 69.87 -74.43
CA ILE A 20 -28.85 71.02 -75.23
C ILE A 20 -27.38 71.37 -74.98
N LEU A 21 -26.92 71.36 -73.73
CA LEU A 21 -25.51 71.60 -73.41
C LEU A 21 -24.57 70.50 -73.94
N ALA A 22 -25.03 69.24 -73.95
CA ALA A 22 -24.29 68.14 -74.54
C ALA A 22 -24.22 68.29 -76.06
N ASP A 23 -25.33 68.63 -76.72
CA ASP A 23 -25.41 68.86 -78.16
C ASP A 23 -24.58 70.09 -78.59
N GLU A 24 -24.57 71.16 -77.79
CA GLU A 24 -23.72 72.34 -78.02
C GLU A 24 -22.23 72.01 -77.85
N LYS A 25 -21.86 71.21 -76.84
CA LYS A 25 -20.49 70.70 -76.69
C LYS A 25 -20.08 69.82 -77.85
N GLN A 26 -20.97 68.93 -78.30
CA GLN A 26 -20.69 68.03 -79.40
C GLN A 26 -20.57 68.79 -80.72
N ALA A 27 -21.41 69.81 -80.94
CA ALA A 27 -21.30 70.73 -82.07
C ALA A 27 -20.03 71.60 -82.02
N GLU A 28 -19.57 72.01 -80.84
CA GLU A 28 -18.28 72.68 -80.68
C GLU A 28 -17.10 71.74 -80.94
N GLU A 29 -17.16 70.50 -80.47
CA GLU A 29 -16.15 69.48 -80.73
C GLU A 29 -16.09 69.11 -82.21
N ASP A 30 -17.24 69.02 -82.89
CA ASP A 30 -17.32 68.80 -84.34
C ASP A 30 -16.81 70.01 -85.14
N ARG A 31 -17.11 71.25 -84.71
CA ARG A 31 -16.51 72.47 -85.29
C ARG A 31 -14.99 72.50 -85.08
N ARG A 32 -14.52 72.12 -83.89
CA ARG A 32 -13.08 72.02 -83.59
C ARG A 32 -12.41 70.95 -84.43
N ALA A 33 -13.02 69.77 -84.57
CA ALA A 33 -12.55 68.70 -85.43
C ALA A 33 -12.52 69.12 -86.92
N GLN A 34 -13.50 69.89 -87.39
CA GLN A 34 -13.51 70.49 -88.73
C GLN A 34 -12.40 71.55 -88.90
N THR A 35 -12.15 72.40 -87.90
CA THR A 35 -11.01 73.35 -87.96
C THR A 35 -9.64 72.64 -87.93
N VAL A 36 -9.49 71.54 -87.19
CA VAL A 36 -8.25 70.76 -87.13
C VAL A 36 -8.01 69.99 -88.44
N THR A 37 -9.06 69.44 -89.05
CA THR A 37 -8.96 68.80 -90.39
C THR A 37 -8.70 69.82 -91.50
N PHE A 38 -9.27 71.03 -91.43
CA PHE A 38 -9.01 72.11 -92.40
C PHE A 38 -7.60 72.72 -92.29
N THR A 39 -7.05 72.81 -91.07
CA THR A 39 -5.67 73.27 -90.84
C THR A 39 -4.62 72.20 -91.18
N CYS A 40 -4.91 70.92 -90.93
CA CYS A 40 -4.03 69.81 -91.31
C CYS A 40 -4.01 69.59 -92.84
N GLY A 41 -5.12 69.85 -93.54
CA GLY A 41 -5.21 69.80 -95.01
C GLY A 41 -4.51 70.94 -95.77
N ARG A 42 -4.23 72.07 -95.11
CA ARG A 42 -3.46 73.21 -95.70
C ARG A 42 -1.97 73.19 -95.36
N LEU A 43 -1.55 72.50 -94.30
CA LEU A 43 -0.15 72.36 -93.90
C LEU A 43 0.61 71.25 -94.67
N SER A 44 -0.07 70.50 -95.54
CA SER A 44 0.48 69.38 -96.30
C SER A 44 1.09 69.75 -97.67
N ARG A 45 1.28 71.05 -97.96
CA ARG A 45 1.90 71.51 -99.23
C ARG A 45 3.28 72.17 -99.09
N SER A 46 3.80 72.29 -97.87
CA SER A 46 5.19 72.73 -97.62
C SER A 46 6.03 71.54 -97.12
N PRO A 47 7.14 71.18 -97.80
CA PRO A 47 8.08 70.15 -97.34
C PRO A 47 8.57 70.40 -95.91
N GLU A 48 8.72 71.66 -95.52
CA GLU A 48 9.22 72.07 -94.20
C GLU A 48 8.21 71.80 -93.08
N ALA A 49 6.91 71.95 -93.35
CA ALA A 49 5.85 71.69 -92.36
C ALA A 49 5.69 70.18 -92.09
N LEU A 50 5.78 69.35 -93.14
CA LEU A 50 5.84 67.89 -93.02
C LEU A 50 7.09 67.44 -92.25
N GLN A 51 8.23 68.09 -92.49
CA GLN A 51 9.48 67.76 -91.82
C GLN A 51 9.45 68.12 -90.32
N ARG A 52 8.86 69.25 -89.94
CA ARG A 52 8.62 69.61 -88.52
C ARG A 52 7.62 68.67 -87.84
N CYS A 53 6.56 68.27 -88.55
CA CYS A 53 5.58 67.33 -88.00
C CYS A 53 6.18 65.92 -87.82
N LYS A 54 7.01 65.48 -88.78
CA LYS A 54 7.79 64.25 -88.67
C LYS A 54 8.78 64.29 -87.51
N GLN A 55 9.53 65.39 -87.35
CA GLN A 55 10.43 65.60 -86.21
C GLN A 55 9.67 65.56 -84.88
N GLY A 56 8.51 66.22 -84.78
CA GLY A 56 7.68 66.18 -83.56
C GLY A 56 7.09 64.79 -83.25
N LEU A 57 6.72 64.02 -84.28
CA LEU A 57 6.30 62.61 -84.12
C LEU A 57 7.46 61.71 -83.71
N ASP A 58 8.64 61.90 -84.30
CA ASP A 58 9.86 61.16 -83.96
C ASP A 58 10.28 61.45 -82.50
N GLU A 59 10.19 62.71 -82.05
CA GLU A 59 10.41 63.10 -80.65
C GLU A 59 9.40 62.46 -79.69
N GLN A 60 8.11 62.41 -80.05
CA GLN A 60 7.09 61.75 -79.23
C GLN A 60 7.30 60.23 -79.16
N ILE A 61 7.73 59.60 -80.26
CA ILE A 61 8.10 58.18 -80.30
C ILE A 61 9.31 57.93 -79.40
N GLN A 62 10.35 58.76 -79.49
CA GLN A 62 11.53 58.65 -78.62
C GLN A 62 11.19 58.83 -77.14
N GLN A 63 10.32 59.78 -76.80
CA GLN A 63 9.85 59.97 -75.41
C GLN A 63 9.04 58.76 -74.91
N LYS A 64 8.19 58.17 -75.75
CA LYS A 64 7.44 56.94 -75.38
C LYS A 64 8.37 55.75 -75.19
N LEU A 65 9.37 55.58 -76.06
CA LEU A 65 10.37 54.52 -75.93
C LEU A 65 11.20 54.71 -74.66
N ALA A 66 11.66 55.92 -74.36
CA ALA A 66 12.39 56.23 -73.13
C ALA A 66 11.56 56.01 -71.86
N ARG A 67 10.27 56.37 -71.88
CA ARG A 67 9.34 56.07 -70.77
C ARG A 67 9.13 54.57 -70.60
N SER A 68 8.91 53.84 -71.69
CA SER A 68 8.76 52.38 -71.68
C SER A 68 10.02 51.67 -71.18
N GLU A 69 11.21 52.10 -71.59
CA GLU A 69 12.48 51.58 -71.07
C GLU A 69 12.66 51.88 -69.58
N LYS A 70 12.30 53.09 -69.14
CA LYS A 70 12.34 53.46 -67.72
C LYS A 70 11.38 52.61 -66.89
N GLU A 71 10.15 52.42 -67.35
CA GLU A 71 9.15 51.56 -66.70
C GLU A 71 9.60 50.10 -66.64
N ARG A 72 10.23 49.58 -67.72
CA ARG A 72 10.84 48.24 -67.72
C ARG A 72 11.95 48.13 -66.67
N ARG A 73 12.89 49.10 -66.62
CA ARG A 73 13.96 49.11 -65.62
C ARG A 73 13.41 49.19 -64.19
N GLU A 74 12.38 49.99 -63.95
CA GLU A 74 11.72 50.08 -62.64
C GLU A 74 10.96 48.78 -62.28
N ALA A 75 10.33 48.12 -63.26
CA ALA A 75 9.66 46.85 -63.05
C ALA A 75 10.66 45.73 -62.74
N ASP A 76 11.79 45.69 -63.45
CA ASP A 76 12.86 44.73 -63.19
C ASP A 76 13.53 44.98 -61.83
N ALA A 77 13.77 46.25 -61.45
CA ALA A 77 14.25 46.60 -60.12
C ALA A 77 13.28 46.16 -59.00
N ARG A 78 11.97 46.32 -59.19
CA ARG A 78 10.95 45.83 -58.25
C ARG A 78 10.96 44.30 -58.15
N ARG A 79 11.12 43.58 -59.26
CA ARG A 79 11.23 42.11 -59.27
C ARG A 79 12.50 41.64 -58.56
N GLU A 80 13.62 42.32 -58.77
CA GLU A 80 14.86 42.01 -58.05
C GLU A 80 14.73 42.25 -56.55
N GLN A 81 14.12 43.36 -56.13
CA GLN A 81 13.83 43.61 -54.71
C GLN A 81 12.93 42.54 -54.10
N GLN A 82 11.86 42.13 -54.80
CA GLN A 82 10.98 41.05 -54.35
C GLN A 82 11.72 39.71 -54.24
N ARG A 83 12.60 39.40 -55.21
CA ARG A 83 13.45 38.19 -55.16
C ARG A 83 14.41 38.22 -53.97
N ARG A 84 15.08 39.35 -53.72
CA ARG A 84 15.98 39.50 -52.56
C ARG A 84 15.23 39.32 -51.24
N ALA A 85 14.08 39.98 -51.09
CA ALA A 85 13.23 39.85 -49.90
C ALA A 85 12.75 38.40 -49.68
N LEU A 86 12.41 37.67 -50.75
CA LEU A 86 12.03 36.26 -50.65
C LEU A 86 13.19 35.37 -50.21
N VAL A 87 14.39 35.59 -50.75
CA VAL A 87 15.60 34.84 -50.36
C VAL A 87 15.96 35.12 -48.90
N GLU A 88 15.93 36.38 -48.47
CA GLU A 88 16.18 36.76 -47.07
C GLU A 88 15.15 36.13 -46.12
N HIS A 89 13.87 36.16 -46.48
CA HIS A 89 12.82 35.53 -45.69
C HIS A 89 12.97 34.00 -45.61
N GLN A 90 13.38 33.34 -46.71
CA GLN A 90 13.67 31.91 -46.72
C GLN A 90 14.87 31.58 -45.82
N ALA A 91 15.95 32.34 -45.92
CA ALA A 91 17.13 32.17 -45.06
C ALA A 91 16.78 32.32 -43.56
N LEU A 92 15.99 33.34 -43.20
CA LEU A 92 15.51 33.54 -41.84
C LEU A 92 14.64 32.37 -41.34
N GLN A 93 13.78 31.82 -42.20
CA GLN A 93 12.98 30.65 -41.84
C GLN A 93 13.83 29.40 -41.63
N GLU A 94 14.86 29.19 -42.45
CA GLU A 94 15.78 28.07 -42.30
C GLU A 94 16.59 28.20 -41.02
N GLU A 95 17.10 29.40 -40.71
CA GLU A 95 17.83 29.67 -39.48
C GLU A 95 16.97 29.44 -38.23
N LEU A 96 15.70 29.88 -38.25
CA LEU A 96 14.73 29.60 -37.18
C LEU A 96 14.46 28.09 -37.02
N LYS A 97 14.30 27.36 -38.13
CA LYS A 97 14.12 25.90 -38.10
C LYS A 97 15.36 25.20 -37.56
N GLU A 98 16.55 25.62 -37.95
CA GLU A 98 17.81 25.07 -37.42
C GLU A 98 17.97 25.35 -35.94
N SER A 99 17.73 26.59 -35.50
CA SER A 99 17.76 26.98 -34.09
C SER A 99 16.79 26.13 -33.26
N SER A 100 15.56 25.94 -33.76
CA SER A 100 14.56 25.08 -33.11
C SER A 100 15.02 23.61 -33.06
N ARG A 101 15.63 23.09 -34.13
CA ARG A 101 16.17 21.73 -34.17
C ARG A 101 17.32 21.54 -33.18
N ARG A 102 18.23 22.51 -33.08
CA ARG A 102 19.35 22.50 -32.12
C ARG A 102 18.84 22.46 -30.68
N LYS A 103 17.91 23.33 -30.30
CA LYS A 103 17.26 23.31 -28.98
C LYS A 103 16.60 21.96 -28.67
N THR A 104 15.90 21.40 -29.65
CA THR A 104 15.25 20.08 -29.50
C THR A 104 16.29 18.96 -29.28
N LEU A 105 17.43 19.02 -29.97
CA LEU A 105 18.52 18.06 -29.79
C LEU A 105 19.20 18.21 -28.42
N GLU A 106 19.46 19.44 -27.99
CA GLU A 106 20.01 19.73 -26.66
C GLU A 106 19.09 19.19 -25.55
N GLU A 107 17.78 19.45 -25.65
CA GLU A 107 16.80 18.90 -24.71
C GLU A 107 16.79 17.36 -24.71
N LYS A 108 16.89 16.72 -25.88
CA LYS A 108 16.99 15.26 -25.98
C LYS A 108 18.26 14.73 -25.30
N CYS A 109 19.40 15.40 -25.50
CA CYS A 109 20.66 15.05 -24.83
C CYS A 109 20.54 15.20 -23.31
N VAL A 110 19.97 16.30 -22.83
CA VAL A 110 19.74 16.51 -21.38
C VAL A 110 18.83 15.41 -20.82
N ARG A 111 17.71 15.09 -21.48
CA ARG A 111 16.83 14.00 -21.05
C ARG A 111 17.54 12.65 -21.02
N ALA A 112 18.36 12.35 -22.04
CA ALA A 112 19.15 11.11 -22.06
C ALA A 112 20.13 11.03 -20.89
N THR A 113 20.84 12.12 -20.57
CA THR A 113 21.74 12.17 -19.40
C THR A 113 20.99 12.01 -18.07
N GLN A 114 19.79 12.59 -17.94
CA GLN A 114 18.94 12.42 -16.76
C GLN A 114 18.44 10.98 -16.62
N ILE A 115 18.03 10.33 -17.72
CA ILE A 115 17.62 8.92 -17.72
C ILE A 115 18.78 8.04 -17.26
N LEU A 116 19.96 8.19 -17.86
CA LEU A 116 21.16 7.44 -17.47
C LEU A 116 21.56 7.70 -16.01
N GLY A 117 21.45 8.94 -15.54
CA GLY A 117 21.70 9.29 -14.13
C GLY A 117 20.73 8.58 -13.18
N ASN A 118 19.44 8.56 -13.53
CA ASN A 118 18.41 7.87 -12.77
C ASN A 118 18.59 6.35 -12.77
N GLU A 119 18.96 5.76 -13.91
CA GLU A 119 19.28 4.32 -14.01
C GLU A 119 20.46 3.95 -13.13
N ARG A 120 21.57 4.70 -13.20
CA ARG A 120 22.74 4.50 -12.32
C ARG A 120 22.39 4.63 -10.85
N ARG A 121 21.56 5.62 -10.48
CA ARG A 121 21.09 5.77 -9.09
C ARG A 121 20.26 4.57 -8.65
N ARG A 122 19.29 4.14 -9.47
CA ARG A 122 18.46 2.95 -9.19
C ARG A 122 19.30 1.67 -9.08
N GLU A 123 20.33 1.54 -9.89
CA GLU A 123 21.24 0.39 -9.83
C GLU A 123 22.06 0.39 -8.55
N ARG A 124 22.62 1.53 -8.14
CA ARG A 124 23.29 1.68 -6.84
C ARG A 124 22.36 1.37 -5.68
N GLU A 125 21.13 1.88 -5.69
CA GLU A 125 20.12 1.57 -4.67
C GLU A 125 19.81 0.07 -4.62
N ARG A 126 19.69 -0.61 -5.77
CA ARG A 126 19.52 -2.08 -5.82
C ARG A 126 20.74 -2.83 -5.27
N GLN A 127 21.95 -2.40 -5.61
CA GLN A 127 23.17 -3.02 -5.09
C GLN A 127 23.29 -2.85 -3.57
N ASN A 128 23.02 -1.64 -3.06
CA ASN A 128 23.03 -1.38 -1.61
C ASN A 128 22.01 -2.25 -0.88
N ARG A 129 20.78 -2.36 -1.40
CA ARG A 129 19.76 -3.25 -0.84
C ARG A 129 20.22 -4.71 -0.80
N LYS A 130 20.83 -5.21 -1.89
CA LYS A 130 21.38 -6.58 -1.91
C LYS A 130 22.46 -6.78 -0.86
N VAL A 131 23.33 -5.80 -0.64
CA VAL A 131 24.39 -5.86 0.39
C VAL A 131 23.79 -5.84 1.80
N GLU A 132 22.80 -4.98 2.04
CA GLU A 132 22.08 -4.92 3.32
C GLU A 132 21.32 -6.23 3.60
N GLU A 133 20.58 -6.74 2.62
CA GLU A 133 19.89 -8.04 2.70
C GLU A 133 20.86 -9.18 2.96
N ALA A 134 22.02 -9.21 2.30
CA ALA A 134 23.05 -10.21 2.53
C ALA A 134 23.60 -10.16 3.96
N ARG A 135 23.87 -8.96 4.50
CA ARG A 135 24.31 -8.77 5.88
C ARG A 135 23.25 -9.24 6.88
N ILE A 136 21.99 -8.88 6.67
CA ILE A 136 20.88 -9.32 7.53
C ILE A 136 20.76 -10.85 7.52
N LEU A 137 20.85 -11.47 6.34
CA LEU A 137 20.80 -12.92 6.21
C LEU A 137 21.98 -13.61 6.92
N GLU A 138 23.17 -13.03 6.85
CA GLU A 138 24.37 -13.53 7.54
C GLU A 138 24.23 -13.43 9.07
N ASP A 139 23.75 -12.29 9.58
CA ASP A 139 23.46 -12.11 11.01
C ASP A 139 22.36 -13.08 11.50
N CYS A 140 21.32 -13.31 10.70
CA CYS A 140 20.29 -14.31 10.99
C CYS A 140 20.85 -15.73 11.04
N LYS A 141 21.73 -16.09 10.08
CA LYS A 141 22.41 -17.39 10.08
C LYS A 141 23.29 -17.57 11.32
N ARG A 142 24.04 -16.53 11.72
CA ARG A 142 24.87 -16.55 12.93
C ARG A 142 24.02 -16.76 14.18
N LYS A 143 22.96 -15.97 14.36
CA LYS A 143 22.04 -16.11 15.51
C LYS A 143 21.41 -17.51 15.57
N LEU A 144 21.02 -18.06 14.43
CA LEU A 144 20.46 -19.41 14.35
C LEU A 144 21.49 -20.49 14.70
N ALA A 145 22.76 -20.32 14.33
CA ALA A 145 23.84 -21.21 14.72
C ALA A 145 24.12 -21.14 16.23
N GLU A 146 24.19 -19.93 16.79
CA GLU A 146 24.36 -19.72 18.25
C GLU A 146 23.20 -20.35 19.04
N GLU A 147 21.96 -20.22 18.57
CA GLU A 147 20.80 -20.82 19.23
C GLU A 147 20.85 -22.35 19.18
N LYS A 148 21.20 -22.92 18.03
CA LYS A 148 21.41 -24.38 17.88
C LYS A 148 22.48 -24.89 18.83
N GLU A 149 23.59 -24.16 18.97
CA GLU A 149 24.66 -24.53 19.88
C GLU A 149 24.19 -24.47 21.35
N ARG A 150 23.49 -23.41 21.75
CA ARG A 150 22.88 -23.29 23.09
C ARG A 150 21.91 -24.42 23.38
N GLN A 151 21.07 -24.81 22.42
CA GLN A 151 20.16 -25.95 22.59
C GLN A 151 20.93 -27.27 22.75
N LEU A 152 22.01 -27.45 21.99
CA LEU A 152 22.85 -28.65 22.08
C LEU A 152 23.59 -28.71 23.43
N GLN A 153 24.10 -27.59 23.92
CA GLN A 153 24.70 -27.48 25.26
C GLN A 153 23.68 -27.80 26.36
N LYS A 154 22.46 -27.25 26.30
CA LYS A 154 21.38 -27.59 27.25
C LYS A 154 21.05 -29.09 27.23
N ARG A 155 20.98 -29.70 26.05
CA ARG A 155 20.76 -31.15 25.93
C ARG A 155 21.89 -31.96 26.55
N LYS A 156 23.15 -31.55 26.36
CA LYS A 156 24.31 -32.18 27.02
C LYS A 156 24.23 -32.06 28.54
N GLN A 157 23.95 -30.87 29.07
CA GLN A 157 23.80 -30.64 30.51
C GLN A 157 22.67 -31.49 31.12
N ILE A 158 21.52 -31.59 30.45
CA ILE A 158 20.42 -32.44 30.90
C ILE A 158 20.84 -33.92 30.88
N ALA A 159 21.54 -34.36 29.83
CA ALA A 159 22.02 -35.74 29.73
C ALA A 159 23.06 -36.07 30.81
N GLU A 160 23.95 -35.13 31.15
CA GLU A 160 24.93 -35.26 32.23
C GLU A 160 24.24 -35.32 33.60
N SER A 161 23.31 -34.41 33.87
CA SER A 161 22.52 -34.39 35.10
C SER A 161 21.71 -35.69 35.29
N LEU A 162 21.11 -36.24 34.22
CA LEU A 162 20.43 -37.54 34.28
C LEU A 162 21.39 -38.69 34.56
N ARG A 163 22.62 -38.66 34.01
CA ARG A 163 23.65 -39.67 34.31
C ARG A 163 24.08 -39.61 35.77
N GLU A 164 24.27 -38.41 36.33
CA GLU A 164 24.59 -38.21 37.74
C GLU A 164 23.47 -38.71 38.65
N MET A 165 22.22 -38.31 38.37
CA MET A 165 21.06 -38.78 39.12
C MET A 165 20.93 -40.32 39.08
N ASN A 166 21.18 -40.94 37.93
CA ASN A 166 21.18 -42.39 37.82
C ASN A 166 22.29 -43.05 38.65
N ARG A 167 23.50 -42.48 38.67
CA ARG A 167 24.59 -42.96 39.53
C ARG A 167 24.22 -42.86 41.00
N GLU A 168 23.62 -41.75 41.42
CA GLU A 168 23.14 -41.57 42.80
C GLU A 168 22.03 -42.56 43.16
N ASN A 169 21.09 -42.80 42.25
CA ASN A 169 20.00 -43.76 42.47
C ASN A 169 20.54 -45.19 42.62
N VAL A 170 21.51 -45.60 41.80
CA VAL A 170 22.18 -46.89 41.93
C VAL A 170 22.92 -47.00 43.28
N ALA A 171 23.63 -45.95 43.69
CA ALA A 171 24.31 -45.93 44.98
C ALA A 171 23.32 -46.01 46.16
N LYS A 172 22.20 -45.28 46.11
CA LYS A 172 21.13 -45.34 47.12
C LYS A 172 20.48 -46.72 47.18
N LEU A 173 20.24 -47.36 46.03
CA LEU A 173 19.72 -48.73 45.99
C LEU A 173 20.69 -49.71 46.65
N ALA A 174 21.98 -49.63 46.31
CA ALA A 174 23.01 -50.48 46.94
C ALA A 174 23.09 -50.27 48.46
N MET A 175 22.97 -49.03 48.94
CA MET A 175 22.92 -48.74 50.38
C MET A 175 21.68 -49.34 51.06
N ARG A 176 20.51 -49.25 50.41
CA ARG A 176 19.27 -49.86 50.91
C ARG A 176 19.36 -51.39 50.96
N GLU A 177 19.98 -52.01 49.96
CA GLU A 177 20.20 -53.46 49.96
C GLU A 177 21.13 -53.89 51.10
N LYS A 178 22.23 -53.15 51.32
CA LYS A 178 23.12 -53.39 52.47
C LYS A 178 22.40 -53.25 53.81
N GLN A 179 21.57 -52.22 53.96
CA GLN A 179 20.75 -52.04 55.16
C GLN A 179 19.78 -53.21 55.36
N LYS A 180 19.05 -53.61 54.32
CA LYS A 180 18.16 -54.79 54.39
C LYS A 180 18.88 -56.07 54.78
N ILE A 181 20.11 -56.29 54.29
CA ILE A 181 20.91 -57.46 54.66
C ILE A 181 21.33 -57.36 56.13
N ALA A 182 21.80 -56.19 56.58
CA ALA A 182 22.17 -55.96 57.98
C ALA A 182 20.98 -56.14 58.92
N ASP A 183 19.83 -55.54 58.61
CA ASP A 183 18.59 -55.68 59.37
C ASP A 183 18.16 -57.16 59.44
N ALA A 184 18.25 -57.89 58.31
CA ALA A 184 17.92 -59.31 58.29
C ALA A 184 18.92 -60.19 59.08
N GLU A 185 20.19 -59.80 59.16
CA GLU A 185 21.19 -60.46 60.00
C GLU A 185 20.94 -60.18 61.48
N GLU A 186 20.58 -58.95 61.83
CA GLU A 186 20.22 -58.56 63.19
C GLU A 186 18.94 -59.27 63.65
N ASP A 187 17.92 -59.33 62.79
CA ASP A 187 16.69 -60.11 63.04
C ASP A 187 17.00 -61.60 63.25
N LYS A 188 17.86 -62.20 62.42
CA LYS A 188 18.28 -63.60 62.61
C LYS A 188 19.02 -63.80 63.92
N ARG A 189 19.83 -62.84 64.35
CA ARG A 189 20.54 -62.88 65.62
C ARG A 189 19.55 -62.78 66.78
N LEU A 190 18.65 -61.82 66.76
CA LEU A 190 17.59 -61.66 67.77
C LEU A 190 16.70 -62.91 67.86
N MET A 191 16.34 -63.51 66.73
CA MET A 191 15.59 -64.77 66.69
C MET A 191 16.35 -65.94 67.32
N LYS A 192 17.67 -66.03 67.14
CA LYS A 192 18.49 -67.04 67.82
C LYS A 192 18.57 -66.78 69.32
N GLU A 193 18.82 -65.55 69.73
CA GLU A 193 18.85 -65.17 71.16
C GLU A 193 17.50 -65.44 71.83
N TYR A 194 16.40 -65.13 71.15
CA TYR A 194 15.04 -65.42 71.61
C TYR A 194 14.76 -66.92 71.67
N ARG A 195 15.16 -67.67 70.64
CA ARG A 195 15.04 -69.14 70.64
C ARG A 195 15.83 -69.77 71.78
N GLU A 196 17.08 -69.35 71.99
CA GLU A 196 17.89 -69.83 73.11
C GLU A 196 17.27 -69.46 74.45
N ARG A 197 16.70 -68.26 74.57
CA ARG A 197 15.96 -67.87 75.77
C ARG A 197 14.75 -68.77 75.99
N LEU A 198 13.96 -69.04 74.95
CA LEU A 198 12.83 -69.96 75.03
C LEU A 198 13.28 -71.39 75.35
N ASP A 199 14.38 -71.86 74.77
CA ASP A 199 14.94 -73.19 75.04
C ASP A 199 15.45 -73.27 76.48
N ARG A 200 16.05 -72.20 77.03
CA ARG A 200 16.41 -72.10 78.46
C ARG A 200 15.19 -72.07 79.35
N GLU A 201 14.21 -71.21 79.05
CA GLU A 201 12.95 -71.14 79.80
C GLU A 201 12.19 -72.47 79.72
N GLN A 202 12.22 -73.17 78.59
CA GLN A 202 11.60 -74.47 78.41
C GLN A 202 12.40 -75.58 79.11
N ALA A 203 13.73 -75.51 79.12
CA ALA A 203 14.58 -76.40 79.92
C ALA A 203 14.34 -76.17 81.42
N GLU A 204 14.18 -74.93 81.86
CA GLU A 204 13.81 -74.57 83.22
C GLU A 204 12.39 -75.00 83.56
N ARG A 205 11.42 -74.81 82.65
CA ARG A 205 10.04 -75.29 82.80
C ARG A 205 9.97 -76.80 82.83
N THR A 206 10.69 -77.51 81.96
CA THR A 206 10.74 -78.98 81.95
C THR A 206 11.50 -79.51 83.16
N ALA A 207 12.59 -78.87 83.61
CA ALA A 207 13.27 -79.21 84.85
C ALA A 207 12.39 -78.93 86.08
N ALA A 208 11.67 -77.81 86.12
CA ALA A 208 10.72 -77.47 87.17
C ALA A 208 9.49 -78.38 87.13
N HIS A 209 9.01 -78.74 85.95
CA HIS A 209 7.92 -79.68 85.74
C HIS A 209 8.35 -81.08 86.15
N ASN A 210 9.54 -81.56 85.77
CA ASN A 210 10.09 -82.84 86.21
C ASN A 210 10.32 -82.85 87.73
N LYS A 211 10.81 -81.75 88.31
CA LYS A 211 10.88 -81.60 89.78
C LYS A 211 9.49 -81.61 90.41
N ARG A 212 8.49 -80.98 89.79
CA ARG A 212 7.09 -81.05 90.23
C ARG A 212 6.52 -82.44 90.03
N LEU A 213 6.88 -83.17 88.97
CA LEU A 213 6.40 -84.51 88.66
C LEU A 213 7.01 -85.52 89.61
N GLN A 214 8.31 -85.42 89.90
CA GLN A 214 8.97 -86.14 90.98
C GLN A 214 8.35 -85.79 92.33
N ARG A 215 8.05 -84.50 92.58
CA ARG A 215 7.29 -84.10 93.77
C ARG A 215 5.86 -84.60 93.73
N TYR A 216 5.19 -84.76 92.59
CA TYR A 216 3.84 -85.28 92.42
C TYR A 216 3.81 -86.81 92.33
N GLU A 217 4.93 -87.48 92.13
CA GLU A 217 5.10 -88.91 92.33
C GLU A 217 5.34 -89.15 93.83
N MET A 218 6.15 -88.32 94.48
CA MET A 218 6.32 -88.33 95.93
C MET A 218 5.04 -87.89 96.67
N ILE A 219 4.37 -86.85 96.18
CA ILE A 219 3.09 -86.34 96.67
C ILE A 219 1.97 -87.21 96.14
N GLY A 220 2.02 -87.81 94.96
CA GLY A 220 1.02 -88.76 94.43
C GLY A 220 1.02 -90.07 95.21
N ASN A 221 2.19 -90.48 95.69
CA ASN A 221 2.31 -91.50 96.74
C ASN A 221 1.79 -91.01 98.12
N GLN A 222 1.59 -89.70 98.34
CA GLN A 222 0.96 -89.11 99.53
C GLN A 222 -0.49 -88.57 99.29
N TRP A 223 -0.95 -88.51 98.04
CA TRP A 223 -2.22 -87.94 97.57
C TRP A 223 -3.16 -89.02 97.05
N ALA A 224 -2.63 -90.22 96.75
CA ALA A 224 -3.40 -91.45 96.87
C ALA A 224 -4.02 -91.61 98.29
N GLU A 225 -3.53 -90.85 99.29
CA GLU A 225 -4.04 -90.84 100.68
C GLU A 225 -4.67 -89.52 101.16
N SER A 226 -4.78 -88.43 100.37
CA SER A 226 -5.49 -87.23 100.86
C SER A 226 -6.06 -86.28 99.79
N GLY A 227 -7.38 -86.00 99.89
CA GLY A 227 -8.21 -85.30 98.91
C GLY A 227 -8.18 -83.77 98.95
N ALA A 228 -7.03 -83.15 98.62
CA ALA A 228 -6.90 -81.68 98.55
C ALA A 228 -6.85 -81.08 97.11
N GLY A 229 -7.00 -81.90 96.06
CA GLY A 229 -6.88 -81.51 94.63
C GLY A 229 -7.84 -80.47 94.11
N LYS A 230 -9.03 -80.44 94.69
CA LYS A 230 -10.11 -79.61 94.17
C LYS A 230 -9.85 -78.11 94.37
N ARG A 231 -9.24 -77.73 95.50
CA ARG A 231 -9.00 -76.31 95.84
C ARG A 231 -7.85 -75.65 95.06
N GLN A 232 -6.89 -76.43 94.59
CA GLN A 232 -5.78 -75.91 93.77
C GLN A 232 -6.27 -75.65 92.34
N HIS A 233 -7.00 -76.62 91.78
CA HIS A 233 -7.62 -76.52 90.46
C HIS A 233 -8.60 -75.35 90.36
N ASP A 234 -9.39 -75.09 91.41
CA ASP A 234 -10.31 -73.95 91.43
C ASP A 234 -9.59 -72.58 91.44
N LYS A 235 -8.36 -72.51 91.95
CA LYS A 235 -7.54 -71.27 91.91
C LYS A 235 -6.90 -71.07 90.53
N ASP A 236 -6.40 -72.14 89.92
CA ASP A 236 -5.81 -72.08 88.58
C ASP A 236 -6.87 -71.65 87.55
N ILE A 237 -8.10 -72.18 87.64
CA ILE A 237 -9.24 -71.72 86.82
C ILE A 237 -9.53 -70.23 87.05
N ALA A 238 -9.45 -69.75 88.30
CA ALA A 238 -9.74 -68.35 88.61
C ALA A 238 -8.69 -67.40 88.04
N GLU A 239 -7.41 -67.80 88.04
CA GLU A 239 -6.32 -67.04 87.41
C GLU A 239 -6.43 -67.05 85.89
N GLU A 240 -6.71 -68.20 85.27
CA GLU A 240 -6.95 -68.29 83.82
C GLU A 240 -8.12 -67.41 83.37
N ARG A 241 -9.22 -67.40 84.13
CA ARG A 241 -10.36 -66.51 83.85
C ARG A 241 -9.99 -65.04 83.93
N ARG A 242 -9.08 -64.66 84.84
CA ARG A 242 -8.59 -63.29 84.94
C ARG A 242 -7.73 -62.90 83.73
N ILE A 243 -6.83 -63.78 83.30
CA ILE A 243 -5.99 -63.56 82.11
C ILE A 243 -6.87 -63.41 80.85
N LEU A 244 -7.90 -64.25 80.69
CA LEU A 244 -8.83 -64.15 79.58
C LEU A 244 -9.63 -62.83 79.61
N ALA A 245 -10.01 -62.34 80.79
CA ALA A 245 -10.67 -61.05 80.92
C ALA A 245 -9.75 -59.88 80.55
N GLU A 246 -8.49 -59.91 80.96
CA GLU A 246 -7.49 -58.89 80.60
C GLU A 246 -7.16 -58.91 79.10
N ALA A 247 -7.07 -60.09 78.48
CA ALA A 247 -6.89 -60.24 77.03
C ALA A 247 -8.10 -59.69 76.24
N ALA A 248 -9.32 -59.98 76.67
CA ALA A 248 -10.54 -59.48 76.03
C ALA A 248 -10.67 -57.95 76.11
N ILE A 249 -10.18 -57.32 77.19
CA ILE A 249 -10.13 -55.85 77.30
C ILE A 249 -9.12 -55.28 76.30
N LYS A 250 -7.96 -55.92 76.14
CA LYS A 250 -6.93 -55.47 75.20
C LYS A 250 -7.41 -55.60 73.75
N GLU A 251 -8.03 -56.72 73.37
CA GLU A 251 -8.62 -56.90 72.05
C GLU A 251 -9.65 -55.81 71.73
N LYS A 252 -10.55 -55.47 72.68
CA LYS A 252 -11.50 -54.37 72.49
C LYS A 252 -10.83 -53.01 72.28
N ILE A 253 -9.74 -52.73 72.99
CA ILE A 253 -8.99 -51.47 72.82
C ILE A 253 -8.31 -51.42 71.46
N ASP A 254 -7.75 -52.53 71.00
CA ASP A 254 -7.10 -52.62 69.68
C ASP A 254 -8.14 -52.54 68.55
N GLU A 255 -9.30 -53.17 68.69
CA GLU A 255 -10.46 -53.03 67.78
C GLU A 255 -10.94 -51.57 67.69
N ASP A 256 -11.10 -50.89 68.83
CA ASP A 256 -11.49 -49.48 68.88
C ASP A 256 -10.47 -48.56 68.19
N ARG A 257 -9.17 -48.87 68.32
CA ARG A 257 -8.10 -48.14 67.63
C ARG A 257 -8.16 -48.36 66.13
N GLU A 258 -8.32 -49.60 65.69
CA GLU A 258 -8.46 -49.91 64.26
C GLU A 258 -9.66 -49.19 63.64
N ILE A 259 -10.79 -49.12 64.35
CA ILE A 259 -11.98 -48.41 63.89
C ILE A 259 -11.67 -46.92 63.74
N ARG A 260 -11.05 -46.29 64.75
CA ARG A 260 -10.66 -44.86 64.69
C ARG A 260 -9.68 -44.57 63.55
N ASP A 261 -8.67 -45.43 63.34
CA ASP A 261 -7.70 -45.26 62.27
C ASP A 261 -8.34 -45.42 60.89
N LYS A 262 -9.28 -46.37 60.74
CA LYS A 262 -10.07 -46.53 59.51
C LYS A 262 -10.96 -45.31 59.24
N GLU A 263 -11.58 -44.74 60.28
CA GLU A 263 -12.36 -43.51 60.17
C GLU A 263 -11.49 -42.29 59.81
N ALA A 264 -10.31 -42.14 60.41
CA ALA A 264 -9.36 -41.08 60.09
C ALA A 264 -8.90 -41.16 58.62
N LEU A 265 -8.54 -42.36 58.14
CA LEU A 265 -8.19 -42.59 56.74
C LEU A 265 -9.35 -42.25 55.79
N ARG A 266 -10.59 -42.54 56.20
CA ARG A 266 -11.79 -42.19 55.40
C ARG A 266 -11.96 -40.67 55.32
N VAL A 267 -11.80 -39.95 56.43
CA VAL A 267 -11.89 -38.48 56.48
C VAL A 267 -10.80 -37.83 55.63
N ASP A 268 -9.55 -38.28 55.76
CA ASP A 268 -8.43 -37.77 54.95
C ASP A 268 -8.65 -38.02 53.45
N ARG A 269 -9.16 -39.21 53.09
CA ARG A 269 -9.50 -39.52 51.70
C ARG A 269 -10.59 -38.57 51.16
N LEU A 270 -11.62 -38.28 51.95
CA LEU A 270 -12.67 -37.34 51.55
C LEU A 270 -12.10 -35.93 51.35
N ARG A 271 -11.25 -35.46 52.27
CA ARG A 271 -10.58 -34.16 52.16
C ARG A 271 -9.72 -34.07 50.90
N CYS A 272 -8.90 -35.07 50.61
CA CYS A 272 -8.11 -35.12 49.38
C CYS A 272 -8.98 -35.10 48.11
N LEU A 273 -10.15 -35.75 48.12
CA LEU A 273 -11.08 -35.70 46.99
C LEU A 273 -11.71 -34.32 46.81
N GLU A 274 -12.04 -33.63 47.90
CA GLU A 274 -12.55 -32.26 47.86
C GLU A 274 -11.50 -31.27 47.34
N ASP A 275 -10.27 -31.37 47.84
CA ASP A 275 -9.15 -30.55 47.38
C ASP A 275 -8.85 -30.78 45.89
N ASN A 276 -8.87 -32.04 45.44
CA ASN A 276 -8.73 -32.38 44.02
C ASN A 276 -9.88 -31.80 43.17
N LYS A 277 -11.13 -31.90 43.64
CA LYS A 277 -12.29 -31.29 42.95
C LYS A 277 -12.14 -29.77 42.83
N ARG A 278 -11.70 -29.11 43.90
CA ARG A 278 -11.45 -27.67 43.93
C ARG A 278 -10.33 -27.28 42.95
N LEU A 279 -9.19 -27.97 42.98
CA LEU A 279 -8.08 -27.73 42.05
C LEU A 279 -8.50 -27.92 40.58
N MET A 280 -9.30 -28.94 40.29
CA MET A 280 -9.83 -29.16 38.95
C MET A 280 -10.83 -28.07 38.53
N GLY A 281 -11.66 -27.60 39.46
CA GLY A 281 -12.55 -26.45 39.26
C GLY A 281 -11.79 -25.17 38.93
N ASP A 282 -10.75 -24.85 39.72
CA ASP A 282 -9.90 -23.68 39.51
C ASP A 282 -9.16 -23.75 38.16
N LYS A 283 -8.66 -24.95 37.80
CA LYS A 283 -8.01 -25.17 36.49
C LYS A 283 -9.00 -24.99 35.33
N ALA A 284 -10.22 -25.49 35.46
CA ALA A 284 -11.26 -25.31 34.45
C ALA A 284 -11.69 -23.83 34.32
N ALA A 285 -11.78 -23.11 35.45
CA ALA A 285 -12.08 -21.69 35.47
C ALA A 285 -10.99 -20.86 34.77
N ARG A 286 -9.71 -21.13 35.07
CA ARG A 286 -8.56 -20.51 34.40
C ARG A 286 -8.58 -20.78 32.89
N LYS A 287 -8.77 -22.03 32.49
CA LYS A 287 -8.85 -22.39 31.07
C LYS A 287 -9.96 -21.64 30.35
N LYS A 288 -11.15 -21.51 30.96
CA LYS A 288 -12.26 -20.72 30.39
C LYS A 288 -11.93 -19.22 30.32
N ALA A 289 -11.18 -18.68 31.28
CA ALA A 289 -10.74 -17.29 31.24
C ALA A 289 -9.72 -17.07 30.11
N ASP A 290 -8.76 -17.98 29.94
CA ASP A 290 -7.77 -17.95 28.86
C ASP A 290 -8.46 -18.05 27.49
N GLU A 291 -9.40 -18.99 27.33
CA GLU A 291 -10.21 -19.15 26.10
C GLU A 291 -11.02 -17.87 25.78
N LYS A 292 -11.53 -17.17 26.79
CA LYS A 292 -12.21 -15.87 26.59
C LYS A 292 -11.24 -14.78 26.14
N LEU A 293 -10.07 -14.67 26.77
CA LEU A 293 -9.04 -13.69 26.40
C LEU A 293 -8.53 -13.94 24.98
N GLU A 294 -8.32 -15.20 24.60
CA GLU A 294 -7.94 -15.58 23.23
C GLU A 294 -9.04 -15.23 22.22
N ALA A 295 -10.31 -15.46 22.56
CA ALA A 295 -11.43 -15.09 21.71
C ALA A 295 -11.56 -13.57 21.53
N GLU A 296 -11.41 -12.80 22.62
CA GLU A 296 -11.39 -11.34 22.58
C GLU A 296 -10.23 -10.81 21.74
N TYR A 297 -9.03 -11.38 21.90
CA TYR A 297 -7.86 -11.03 21.11
C TYR A 297 -8.07 -11.34 19.63
N ALA A 298 -8.57 -12.54 19.29
CA ALA A 298 -8.89 -12.90 17.92
C ALA A 298 -9.95 -11.97 17.29
N GLN A 299 -10.95 -11.55 18.06
CA GLN A 299 -11.96 -10.61 17.61
C GLN A 299 -11.37 -9.21 17.38
N GLN A 300 -10.50 -8.72 18.27
CA GLN A 300 -9.80 -7.44 18.08
C GLN A 300 -8.96 -7.45 16.79
N PHE A 301 -8.25 -8.54 16.50
CA PHE A 301 -7.47 -8.68 15.27
C PHE A 301 -8.35 -8.68 14.02
N ARG A 302 -9.52 -9.34 14.06
CA ARG A 302 -10.49 -9.28 12.95
C ARG A 302 -10.97 -7.85 12.71
N VAL A 303 -11.40 -7.15 13.76
CA VAL A 303 -11.89 -5.76 13.65
C VAL A 303 -10.79 -4.83 13.14
N GLN A 304 -9.55 -4.96 13.64
CA GLN A 304 -8.42 -4.19 13.15
C GLN A 304 -8.10 -4.49 11.68
N GLY A 305 -8.18 -5.76 11.28
CA GLY A 305 -8.03 -6.18 9.88
C GLY A 305 -9.10 -5.58 8.97
N GLU A 306 -10.37 -5.65 9.37
CA GLU A 306 -11.51 -5.06 8.66
C GLU A 306 -11.35 -3.53 8.54
N MET A 307 -10.96 -2.86 9.62
CA MET A 307 -10.67 -1.42 9.62
C MET A 307 -9.52 -1.05 8.68
N HIS A 308 -8.46 -1.86 8.62
CA HIS A 308 -7.34 -1.61 7.72
C HIS A 308 -7.77 -1.75 6.24
N VAL A 309 -8.58 -2.77 5.93
CA VAL A 309 -9.15 -2.95 4.59
C VAL A 309 -10.10 -1.79 4.23
N ALA A 310 -10.97 -1.38 5.15
CA ALA A 310 -11.88 -0.26 4.98
C ALA A 310 -11.13 1.05 4.69
N LYS A 311 -10.11 1.38 5.49
CA LYS A 311 -9.23 2.54 5.25
C LYS A 311 -8.51 2.46 3.90
N GLY A 312 -8.08 1.26 3.49
CA GLY A 312 -7.49 1.04 2.17
C GLY A 312 -8.47 1.32 1.03
N LEU A 313 -9.74 0.94 1.18
CA LEU A 313 -10.80 1.24 0.21
C LEU A 313 -11.16 2.74 0.18
N GLU A 314 -11.20 3.41 1.33
CA GLU A 314 -11.42 4.85 1.43
C GLU A 314 -10.32 5.64 0.69
N ARG A 315 -9.04 5.33 0.93
CA ARG A 315 -7.92 5.94 0.20
C ARG A 315 -8.02 5.74 -1.31
N LYS A 316 -8.43 4.54 -1.75
CA LYS A 316 -8.67 4.28 -3.18
C LYS A 316 -9.82 5.13 -3.72
N ARG A 317 -10.92 5.27 -2.97
CA ARG A 317 -12.06 6.12 -3.36
C ARG A 317 -11.66 7.60 -3.43
N GLU A 318 -10.87 8.09 -2.47
CA GLU A 318 -10.32 9.45 -2.48
C GLU A 318 -9.43 9.69 -3.70
N MET A 319 -8.47 8.82 -3.97
CA MET A 319 -7.64 8.93 -5.19
C MET A 319 -8.48 8.94 -6.48
N VAL A 320 -9.55 8.15 -6.54
CA VAL A 320 -10.46 8.17 -7.70
C VAL A 320 -11.23 9.49 -7.78
N ARG A 321 -11.68 10.04 -6.65
CA ARG A 321 -12.33 11.37 -6.60
C ARG A 321 -11.38 12.47 -7.05
N GLU A 322 -10.16 12.49 -6.56
CA GLU A 322 -9.12 13.45 -6.96
C GLU A 322 -8.82 13.35 -8.46
N LYS A 323 -8.64 12.14 -8.99
CA LYS A 323 -8.46 11.93 -10.44
C LYS A 323 -9.64 12.44 -11.26
N LYS A 324 -10.87 12.19 -10.81
CA LYS A 324 -12.08 12.71 -11.47
C LYS A 324 -12.16 14.24 -11.40
N ALA A 325 -11.80 14.84 -10.26
CA ALA A 325 -11.75 16.30 -10.12
C ALA A 325 -10.70 16.91 -11.05
N TYR A 326 -9.52 16.31 -11.11
CA TYR A 326 -8.46 16.72 -12.04
C TYR A 326 -8.89 16.59 -13.50
N ALA A 327 -9.53 15.47 -13.87
CA ALA A 327 -10.06 15.27 -15.23
C ALA A 327 -11.09 16.34 -15.60
N ARG A 328 -11.99 16.72 -14.69
CA ARG A 328 -12.94 17.82 -14.91
C ARG A 328 -12.25 19.16 -15.12
N MET A 329 -11.26 19.51 -14.29
CA MET A 329 -10.46 20.73 -14.53
C MET A 329 -9.80 20.72 -15.91
N LEU A 330 -9.27 19.57 -16.34
CA LEU A 330 -8.65 19.44 -17.65
C LEU A 330 -9.67 19.60 -18.79
N GLU A 331 -10.86 19.04 -18.64
CA GLU A 331 -11.98 19.24 -19.56
C GLU A 331 -12.39 20.72 -19.65
N ASP A 332 -12.48 21.41 -18.51
CA ASP A 332 -12.79 22.84 -18.46
C ASP A 332 -11.71 23.67 -19.15
N GLN A 333 -10.43 23.40 -18.91
CA GLN A 333 -9.31 24.05 -19.62
C GLN A 333 -9.36 23.79 -21.13
N ILE A 334 -9.66 22.57 -21.55
CA ILE A 334 -9.85 22.23 -22.99
C ILE A 334 -11.04 23.00 -23.56
N ARG A 335 -12.13 23.14 -22.80
CA ARG A 335 -13.32 23.88 -23.23
C ARG A 335 -13.04 25.37 -23.35
N GLU A 336 -12.35 25.97 -22.38
CA GLU A 336 -11.92 27.37 -22.39
C GLU A 336 -10.98 27.66 -23.55
N THR A 337 -9.96 26.84 -23.76
CA THR A 337 -9.04 26.99 -24.89
C THR A 337 -9.74 26.83 -26.24
N ARG A 338 -10.65 25.86 -26.38
CA ARG A 338 -11.49 25.73 -27.59
C ARG A 338 -12.43 26.92 -27.79
N ALA A 339 -13.00 27.47 -26.72
CA ALA A 339 -13.84 28.66 -26.79
C ALA A 339 -13.02 29.88 -27.24
N ALA A 340 -11.83 30.08 -26.66
CA ALA A 340 -10.88 31.11 -27.06
C ALA A 340 -10.46 30.99 -28.53
N LEU A 341 -10.21 29.76 -29.01
CA LEU A 341 -9.89 29.49 -30.41
C LEU A 341 -11.09 29.69 -31.36
N ARG A 342 -12.33 29.44 -30.91
CA ARG A 342 -13.54 29.70 -31.70
C ARG A 342 -13.84 31.19 -31.81
N THR A 343 -13.53 31.97 -30.78
CA THR A 343 -13.58 33.43 -30.84
C THR A 343 -12.30 33.96 -31.49
N VAL A 344 -12.20 33.83 -32.82
CA VAL A 344 -11.23 34.61 -33.61
C VAL A 344 -11.72 36.06 -33.62
N GLN A 345 -11.58 36.74 -32.48
CA GLN A 345 -11.80 38.17 -32.40
C GLN A 345 -10.50 38.88 -32.74
N MET A 346 -10.60 39.92 -33.56
CA MET A 346 -9.50 40.85 -33.76
C MET A 346 -9.03 41.37 -32.40
N THR A 347 -7.73 41.35 -32.17
CA THR A 347 -7.11 41.95 -31.00
C THR A 347 -7.44 43.44 -30.91
N ASP A 348 -7.46 44.03 -29.72
CA ASP A 348 -7.84 45.44 -29.56
C ASP A 348 -6.96 46.41 -30.36
N THR A 349 -5.72 46.02 -30.65
CA THR A 349 -4.79 46.72 -31.56
C THR A 349 -5.22 46.62 -33.02
N GLU A 350 -5.55 45.43 -33.52
CA GLU A 350 -6.10 45.23 -34.87
C GLU A 350 -7.44 45.95 -35.05
N ARG A 351 -8.29 45.94 -34.02
CA ARG A 351 -9.58 46.65 -34.01
C ARG A 351 -9.39 48.17 -34.06
N LYS A 352 -8.37 48.72 -33.42
CA LYS A 352 -7.98 50.13 -33.53
C LYS A 352 -7.41 50.46 -34.91
N MET A 353 -6.48 49.67 -35.43
CA MET A 353 -5.88 49.88 -36.77
C MET A 353 -6.92 49.84 -37.88
N ASN A 354 -7.84 48.88 -37.82
CA ASN A 354 -8.91 48.73 -38.80
C ASN A 354 -10.16 49.57 -38.45
N GLY A 355 -10.13 50.37 -37.39
CA GLY A 355 -11.30 51.05 -36.83
C GLY A 355 -11.97 52.03 -37.80
N GLU A 356 -11.19 52.73 -38.62
CA GLU A 356 -11.72 53.61 -39.67
C GLU A 356 -12.38 52.84 -40.82
N LEU A 357 -11.76 51.72 -41.23
CA LEU A 357 -12.29 50.81 -42.26
C LEU A 357 -13.58 50.11 -41.80
N LEU A 358 -13.62 49.68 -40.54
CA LEU A 358 -14.79 49.06 -39.92
C LEU A 358 -15.95 50.06 -39.76
N ARG A 359 -15.68 51.33 -39.42
CA ARG A 359 -16.71 52.38 -39.39
C ARG A 359 -17.28 52.69 -40.77
N LYS A 360 -16.42 52.74 -41.81
CA LYS A 360 -16.87 52.87 -43.21
C LYS A 360 -17.76 51.70 -43.63
N LEU A 361 -17.37 50.47 -43.28
CA LEU A 361 -18.18 49.27 -43.52
C LEU A 361 -19.53 49.26 -42.79
N GLN A 362 -19.63 49.90 -41.62
CA GLN A 362 -20.89 50.03 -40.87
C GLN A 362 -21.83 51.08 -41.47
N GLY A 363 -21.30 52.15 -42.07
CA GLY A 363 -22.09 53.22 -42.68
C GLY A 363 -22.53 52.95 -44.12
N ASP A 364 -21.82 52.07 -44.84
CA ASP A 364 -21.96 51.90 -46.28
C ASP A 364 -22.55 50.52 -46.64
N ARG A 365 -23.89 50.46 -46.72
CA ARG A 365 -24.67 49.21 -46.89
C ARG A 365 -24.31 48.42 -48.15
N ASP A 366 -24.04 49.10 -49.26
CA ASP A 366 -23.72 48.49 -50.55
C ASP A 366 -22.36 47.77 -50.53
N LEU A 367 -21.39 48.35 -49.82
CA LEU A 367 -20.06 47.77 -49.64
C LEU A 367 -20.14 46.50 -48.78
N GLN A 368 -20.97 46.54 -47.74
CA GLN A 368 -21.23 45.43 -46.85
C GLN A 368 -21.85 44.25 -47.60
N GLU A 369 -22.89 44.49 -48.40
CA GLU A 369 -23.53 43.47 -49.24
C GLU A 369 -22.56 42.80 -50.22
N ARG A 370 -21.72 43.59 -50.92
CA ARG A 370 -20.71 43.08 -51.86
C ARG A 370 -19.71 42.15 -51.18
N ILE A 371 -19.27 42.49 -49.97
CA ILE A 371 -18.31 41.67 -49.22
C ILE A 371 -18.97 40.39 -48.71
N SER A 372 -20.19 40.46 -48.16
CA SER A 372 -20.92 39.26 -47.72
C SER A 372 -21.21 38.28 -48.87
N ARG A 373 -21.58 38.76 -50.06
CA ARG A 373 -21.75 37.91 -51.25
C ARG A 373 -20.43 37.23 -51.66
N ARG A 374 -19.29 37.92 -51.53
CA ARG A 374 -17.96 37.38 -51.85
C ARG A 374 -17.46 36.33 -50.84
N LEU A 375 -17.83 36.49 -49.57
CA LEU A 375 -17.47 35.55 -48.50
C LEU A 375 -18.31 34.27 -48.52
N LEU A 376 -19.57 34.36 -48.97
CA LEU A 376 -20.49 33.21 -49.12
C LEU A 376 -20.33 32.45 -50.46
N GLN A 377 -19.57 32.99 -51.42
CA GLN A 377 -19.27 32.35 -52.72
C GLN A 377 -17.99 31.48 -52.70
N LYS A 378 -17.35 31.32 -51.54
CA LYS A 378 -16.28 30.35 -51.29
C LYS A 378 -16.80 29.25 -50.38
#